data_AF-A0A813FXG0-F1
#
_entry.id   AF-A0A813FXG0-F1
#
_cell.length_a   1.000
_cell.length_b   1.000
_cell.length_c   1.000
_cell.angle_alpha   90.00
_cell.angle_beta   90.00
_cell.angle_gamma   90.00
#
_symmetry.space_group_name_H-M   'P 1'
#
loop_
_entity.id
_entity.type
_entity.pdbx_description
1 polymer ?
#
loop_
_entity_poly.entity_id
_entity_poly.type
_entity_poly.pdbx_seq_one_letter_code
_entity_poly.pdbx_strand_id
1 'polypeptide(L)'
;MAEILHCYVALNQADAEFIDGSGVLDPQLFGSRCHVPLDQSPEAAIERSLHDKTTTAVQAATDTTNWRLLKVTLSSEQVSRAFQSGYLHWSSGMKNLEWWGKLQLRSEGAPGLLLTTEWIQHPLNALGLSAWGNSILGAVSNDSGTCGGCQEKAVPVWQSGAEFAKEEYCAKCWNQFFMQCSKRSLHENTWDGASAQAVSSEGGA
;
A
#
# COMPACT_ATOMS: atom_id res chain seq x y z
N MET A 1 34.16 -7.89 5.04
CA MET A 1 33.01 -7.29 5.75
C MET A 1 31.79 -8.11 5.37
N ALA A 2 30.98 -8.57 6.33
CA ALA A 2 29.77 -9.31 5.97
C ALA A 2 28.76 -8.33 5.36
N GLU A 3 28.30 -8.60 4.14
CA GLU A 3 27.28 -7.78 3.49
C GLU A 3 25.92 -8.10 4.10
N ILE A 4 25.24 -7.06 4.57
CA ILE A 4 23.91 -7.15 5.19
C ILE A 4 22.92 -6.54 4.21
N LEU A 5 21.82 -7.27 3.97
CA LEU A 5 20.70 -6.79 3.19
C LEU A 5 19.61 -6.29 4.15
N HIS A 6 19.18 -5.04 3.95
CA HIS A 6 18.04 -4.46 4.64
C HIS A 6 16.86 -4.37 3.68
N CYS A 7 15.71 -4.88 4.12
CA CYS A 7 14.44 -4.82 3.41
C CYS A 7 13.37 -4.20 4.30
N TYR A 8 12.37 -3.58 3.69
CA TYR A 8 11.33 -2.83 4.38
C TYR A 8 9.95 -3.22 3.86
N VAL A 9 8.98 -3.23 4.76
CA VAL A 9 7.54 -3.33 4.45
C VAL A 9 6.83 -2.22 5.21
N ALA A 10 6.07 -1.37 4.54
CA ALA A 10 5.31 -0.31 5.20
C ALA A 10 3.86 -0.75 5.43
N LEU A 11 3.37 -0.52 6.65
CA LEU A 11 2.04 -0.92 7.08
C LEU A 11 1.43 0.23 7.89
N ASN A 12 0.09 0.25 7.99
CA ASN A 12 -0.56 1.10 8.99
C ASN A 12 -0.39 0.48 10.40
N GLN A 13 -0.81 1.23 11.42
CA GLN A 13 -0.69 0.80 12.82
C GLN A 13 -1.43 -0.51 13.11
N ALA A 14 -2.67 -0.65 12.63
CA ALA A 14 -3.50 -1.81 12.92
C ALA A 14 -2.92 -3.09 12.32
N ASP A 15 -2.43 -3.04 11.08
CA ASP A 15 -1.75 -4.16 10.43
C ASP A 15 -0.45 -4.54 11.16
N ALA A 16 0.35 -3.54 11.56
CA ALA A 16 1.59 -3.80 12.30
C ALA A 16 1.33 -4.48 13.65
N GLU A 17 0.31 -4.06 14.39
CA GLU A 17 -0.09 -4.69 15.66
C GLU A 17 -0.58 -6.13 15.45
N PHE A 18 -1.39 -6.38 14.40
CA PHE A 18 -1.85 -7.73 14.05
C PHE A 18 -0.68 -8.66 13.68
N ILE A 19 0.25 -8.16 12.87
CA ILE A 19 1.43 -8.93 12.43
C ILE A 19 2.39 -9.17 13.60
N ASP A 20 2.61 -8.17 14.46
CA ASP A 20 3.44 -8.36 15.66
C ASP A 20 2.81 -9.37 16.62
N GLY A 21 1.49 -9.30 16.84
CA GLY A 21 0.77 -10.26 17.67
C GLY A 21 0.86 -11.71 17.16
N SER A 22 0.73 -11.90 15.84
CA SER A 22 0.81 -13.23 15.22
C SER A 22 2.23 -13.73 15.00
N GLY A 23 3.22 -12.83 14.92
CA GLY A 23 4.61 -13.15 14.58
C GLY A 23 4.80 -13.62 13.14
N VAL A 24 3.80 -13.44 12.26
CA VAL A 24 3.81 -13.93 10.88
C VAL A 24 3.29 -12.86 9.94
N LEU A 25 4.06 -12.57 8.90
CA LEU A 25 3.62 -11.74 7.78
C LEU A 25 3.21 -12.64 6.61
N ASP A 26 1.90 -12.77 6.40
CA ASP A 26 1.32 -13.61 5.35
C ASP A 26 1.19 -12.83 4.02
N PRO A 27 1.69 -13.37 2.90
CA PRO A 27 1.50 -12.77 1.57
C PRO A 27 0.05 -12.39 1.23
N GLN A 28 -0.93 -13.14 1.74
CA GLN A 28 -2.35 -12.91 1.47
C GLN A 28 -2.85 -11.55 1.98
N LEU A 29 -2.14 -10.91 2.91
CA LEU A 29 -2.44 -9.55 3.36
C LEU A 29 -2.31 -8.53 2.22
N PHE A 30 -1.44 -8.79 1.24
CA PHE A 30 -1.21 -7.90 0.09
C PHE A 30 -2.14 -8.22 -1.10
N GLY A 31 -3.34 -8.75 -0.81
CA GLY A 31 -4.36 -9.10 -1.79
C GLY A 31 -4.09 -10.44 -2.46
N SER A 32 -4.25 -10.52 -3.79
CA SER A 32 -4.03 -11.75 -4.55
C SER A 32 -2.55 -12.09 -4.77
N ARG A 33 -1.63 -11.50 -4.00
CA ARG A 33 -0.20 -11.75 -4.12
C ARG A 33 0.18 -13.06 -3.43
N CYS A 34 1.15 -13.74 -4.02
CA CYS A 34 1.76 -14.96 -3.48
C CYS A 34 3.08 -14.68 -2.73
N HIS A 35 3.46 -13.41 -2.60
CA HIS A 35 4.67 -12.97 -1.92
C HIS A 35 4.45 -11.74 -1.01
N VAL A 36 5.33 -11.57 -0.03
CA VAL A 36 5.53 -10.34 0.74
C VAL A 36 6.53 -9.46 -0.04
N PRO A 37 6.18 -8.19 -0.36
CA PRO A 37 7.13 -7.29 -1.00
C PRO A 37 8.24 -6.90 -0.02
N LEU A 38 9.50 -6.92 -0.45
CA LEU A 38 10.66 -6.52 0.34
C LEU A 38 11.38 -5.37 -0.36
N ASP A 39 11.02 -4.13 0.00
CA ASP A 39 11.58 -2.94 -0.61
C ASP A 39 12.95 -2.58 -0.02
N GLN A 40 13.84 -1.99 -0.81
CA GLN A 40 15.22 -1.71 -0.39
C GLN A 40 15.37 -0.43 0.43
N SER A 41 14.32 0.40 0.52
CA SER A 41 14.31 1.60 1.34
C SER A 41 12.96 1.82 2.04
N PRO A 42 12.94 2.57 3.16
CA PRO A 42 11.71 3.04 3.81
C PRO A 42 10.74 3.73 2.87
N GLU A 43 11.25 4.63 2.01
CA GLU A 43 10.45 5.48 1.12
C GLU A 43 9.77 4.65 0.04
N ALA A 44 10.49 3.68 -0.55
CA ALA A 44 9.93 2.77 -1.54
C ALA A 44 8.84 1.86 -0.93
N ALA A 45 9.03 1.43 0.31
CA ALA A 45 8.03 0.66 1.04
C ALA A 45 6.75 1.47 1.27
N ILE A 46 6.89 2.73 1.71
CA ILE A 46 5.74 3.64 1.90
C ILE A 46 5.06 3.93 0.58
N GLU A 47 5.81 4.25 -0.48
CA GLU A 47 5.27 4.51 -1.81
C GLU A 47 4.43 3.32 -2.30
N ARG A 48 4.94 2.09 -2.13
CA ARG A 48 4.19 0.89 -2.46
C ARG A 48 2.89 0.80 -1.66
N SER A 49 2.94 1.02 -0.35
CA SER A 49 1.78 0.89 0.52
C SER A 49 0.76 2.01 0.36
N LEU A 50 1.10 3.14 -0.28
CA LEU A 50 0.11 4.14 -0.69
C LEU A 50 -0.86 3.62 -1.76
N HIS A 51 -0.48 2.58 -2.51
CA HIS A 51 -1.38 1.92 -3.46
C HIS A 51 -2.32 0.91 -2.80
N ASP A 52 -2.05 0.53 -1.55
CA ASP A 52 -2.97 -0.28 -0.78
C ASP A 52 -4.14 0.62 -0.37
N LYS A 53 -5.38 0.28 -0.75
CA LYS A 53 -6.59 1.10 -0.53
C LYS A 53 -7.03 1.15 0.95
N THR A 54 -6.08 1.40 1.85
CA THR A 54 -6.28 1.57 3.28
C THR A 54 -6.56 3.03 3.62
N THR A 55 -7.24 3.28 4.75
CA THR A 55 -7.55 4.63 5.18
C THR A 55 -6.29 5.46 5.37
N THR A 56 -5.21 4.88 5.92
CA THR A 56 -3.92 5.57 6.08
C THR A 56 -3.33 6.01 4.73
N ALA A 57 -3.38 5.15 3.71
CA ALA A 57 -2.87 5.47 2.39
C ALA A 57 -3.65 6.62 1.72
N VAL A 58 -4.98 6.62 1.84
CA VAL A 58 -5.83 7.67 1.27
C VAL A 58 -5.69 8.98 2.06
N GLN A 59 -5.59 8.90 3.39
CA GLN A 59 -5.43 10.06 4.27
C GLN A 59 -4.10 10.79 4.05
N ALA A 60 -3.05 10.10 3.59
CA ALA A 60 -1.76 10.70 3.27
C ALA A 60 -1.84 11.83 2.22
N ALA A 61 -2.93 11.92 1.46
CA ALA A 61 -3.16 13.02 0.53
C ALA A 61 -3.35 14.38 1.24
N THR A 62 -3.95 14.39 2.44
CA THR A 62 -4.37 15.61 3.15
C THR A 62 -3.69 15.80 4.49
N ASP A 63 -3.34 14.73 5.19
CA ASP A 63 -2.78 14.78 6.53
C ASP A 63 -1.42 14.09 6.61
N THR A 64 -0.63 14.48 7.61
CA THR A 64 0.54 13.70 8.01
C THR A 64 0.08 12.35 8.57
N THR A 65 0.63 11.27 8.04
CA THR A 65 0.30 9.89 8.44
C THR A 65 1.49 9.23 9.12
N ASN A 66 1.22 8.27 10.01
CA ASN A 66 2.26 7.51 10.69
C ASN A 66 2.29 6.07 10.16
N TRP A 67 3.41 5.69 9.57
CA TRP A 67 3.64 4.36 9.03
C TRP A 67 4.47 3.52 10.00
N ARG A 68 4.19 2.22 10.01
CA ARG A 68 4.96 1.21 10.73
C ARG A 68 5.74 0.42 9.71
N LEU A 69 7.05 0.64 9.69
CA LEU A 69 7.97 -0.05 8.82
C LEU A 69 8.50 -1.29 9.52
N LEU A 70 8.27 -2.46 8.94
CA LEU A 70 8.97 -3.69 9.30
C LEU A 70 10.30 -3.73 8.56
N LYS A 71 11.40 -3.50 9.27
CA LYS A 71 12.75 -3.70 8.74
C LYS A 71 13.16 -5.16 8.94
N VAL A 72 13.45 -5.84 7.84
CA VAL A 72 13.97 -7.21 7.82
C VAL A 72 15.45 -7.16 7.45
N THR A 73 16.30 -7.76 8.27
CA THR A 73 17.75 -7.78 8.08
C THR A 73 18.22 -9.20 7.82
N LEU A 74 18.89 -9.40 6.68
CA LEU A 74 19.45 -10.68 6.27
C LEU A 74 20.97 -10.58 6.11
N SER A 75 21.71 -11.54 6.65
CA SER A 75 23.13 -11.74 6.32
C SER A 75 23.29 -12.32 4.92
N SER A 76 24.49 -12.21 4.32
CA SER A 76 24.76 -12.78 2.98
C SER A 76 24.49 -14.29 2.91
N GLU A 77 24.76 -15.02 4.00
CA GLU A 77 24.45 -16.44 4.11
C GLU A 77 22.94 -16.69 4.11
N GLN A 78 22.18 -15.87 4.83
CA GLN A 78 20.73 -15.97 4.87
C GLN A 78 20.08 -15.64 3.53
N VAL A 79 20.58 -14.60 2.84
CA VAL A 79 20.14 -14.26 1.48
C VAL A 79 20.37 -15.45 0.55
N SER A 80 21.58 -16.02 0.57
CA SER A 80 21.93 -17.17 -0.27
C SER A 80 21.04 -18.38 0.00
N ARG A 81 20.82 -18.72 1.28
CA ARG A 81 19.93 -19.81 1.69
C ARG A 81 18.46 -19.55 1.30
N ALA A 82 17.99 -18.32 1.44
CA ALA A 82 16.62 -17.94 1.09
C ALA A 82 16.37 -18.05 -0.42
N PHE A 83 17.33 -17.65 -1.26
CA PHE A 83 17.28 -17.88 -2.70
C PHE A 83 17.31 -19.37 -3.04
N GLN A 84 18.25 -20.14 -2.45
CA GLN A 84 18.36 -21.59 -2.70
C GLN A 84 17.10 -22.37 -2.29
N SER A 85 16.44 -21.94 -1.21
CA SER A 85 15.22 -22.56 -0.70
C SER A 85 13.95 -22.08 -1.41
N GLY A 86 14.06 -21.13 -2.34
CA GLY A 86 12.93 -20.57 -3.07
C GLY A 86 12.03 -19.63 -2.25
N TYR A 87 12.50 -19.12 -1.11
CA TYR A 87 11.78 -18.11 -0.32
C TYR A 87 12.04 -16.70 -0.84
N LEU A 88 13.27 -16.39 -1.26
CA LEU A 88 13.61 -15.06 -1.76
C LEU A 88 13.72 -15.09 -3.28
N HIS A 89 13.07 -14.14 -3.95
CA HIS A 89 13.08 -13.99 -5.39
C HIS A 89 13.26 -12.53 -5.79
N TRP A 90 13.72 -12.33 -7.01
CA TRP A 90 13.60 -11.05 -7.69
C TRP A 90 12.25 -10.97 -8.39
N SER A 91 11.59 -9.81 -8.30
CA SER A 91 10.42 -9.51 -9.11
C SER A 91 10.74 -9.63 -10.60
N SER A 92 9.71 -9.76 -11.43
CA SER A 92 9.89 -9.64 -12.88
C SER A 92 10.62 -8.32 -13.22
N GLY A 93 11.69 -8.41 -14.01
CA GLY A 93 12.57 -7.28 -14.32
C GLY A 93 13.57 -6.88 -13.23
N MET A 94 13.75 -7.70 -12.18
CA MET A 94 14.75 -7.53 -11.12
C MET A 94 14.70 -6.18 -10.40
N LYS A 95 13.49 -5.64 -10.21
CA LYS A 95 13.29 -4.33 -9.60
C LYS A 95 13.19 -4.40 -8.08
N ASN A 96 12.51 -5.43 -7.56
CA ASN A 96 12.21 -5.57 -6.14
C ASN A 96 12.53 -6.98 -5.67
N LEU A 97 12.74 -7.13 -4.36
CA LEU A 97 12.82 -8.44 -3.73
C LEU A 97 11.43 -8.87 -3.27
N GLU A 98 11.18 -10.17 -3.36
CA GLU A 98 9.91 -10.78 -3.02
C GLU A 98 10.17 -11.98 -2.12
N TRP A 99 9.49 -12.03 -0.96
CA TRP A 99 9.49 -13.19 -0.09
C TRP A 99 8.27 -14.06 -0.35
N TRP A 100 8.47 -15.26 -0.88
CA TRP A 100 7.43 -16.19 -1.26
C TRP A 100 7.03 -17.08 -0.09
N GLY A 101 5.74 -17.12 0.22
CA GLY A 101 5.22 -17.80 1.41
C GLY A 101 5.25 -16.94 2.67
N LYS A 102 4.87 -17.54 3.81
CA LYS A 102 4.74 -16.81 5.08
C LYS A 102 6.10 -16.40 5.61
N LEU A 103 6.27 -15.11 5.89
CA LEU A 103 7.48 -14.58 6.51
C LEU A 103 7.35 -14.68 8.04
N GLN A 104 8.12 -15.60 8.63
CA GLN A 104 8.14 -15.82 10.07
C GLN A 104 9.04 -14.77 10.73
N LEU A 105 8.46 -13.96 11.63
CA LEU A 105 9.19 -12.88 12.31
C LEU A 105 9.85 -13.35 13.61
N ARG A 106 9.48 -14.54 14.10
CA ARG A 106 9.96 -15.15 15.35
C ARG A 106 10.54 -16.54 15.09
N SER A 107 11.56 -16.90 15.87
CA SER A 107 12.33 -18.15 15.75
C SER A 107 11.52 -19.44 15.93
N GLU A 108 10.38 -19.37 16.63
CA GLU A 108 9.61 -20.55 17.06
C GLU A 108 8.90 -21.27 15.89
N GLY A 109 8.77 -20.63 14.72
CA GLY A 109 8.08 -21.18 13.54
C GLY A 109 8.89 -21.20 12.25
N ALA A 110 10.16 -20.76 12.25
CA ALA A 110 10.97 -20.58 11.04
C ALA A 110 12.01 -21.72 10.89
N PRO A 111 11.77 -22.76 10.06
CA PRO A 111 12.76 -23.80 9.84
C PRO A 111 14.02 -23.23 9.15
N GLY A 112 15.09 -23.05 9.93
CA GLY A 112 16.45 -22.86 9.43
C GLY A 112 16.87 -21.44 9.00
N LEU A 113 15.99 -20.44 9.10
CA LEU A 113 16.33 -19.04 8.78
C LEU A 113 15.81 -18.08 9.87
N LEU A 114 16.68 -17.72 10.81
CA LEU A 114 16.35 -16.73 11.84
C LEU A 114 16.54 -15.31 11.31
N LEU A 115 15.44 -14.62 11.01
CA LEU A 115 15.49 -13.24 10.53
C LEU A 115 15.57 -12.25 11.69
N THR A 116 16.40 -11.22 11.54
CA THR A 116 16.39 -10.08 12.47
C THR A 116 15.36 -9.07 11.97
N THR A 117 14.38 -8.76 12.81
CA THR A 117 13.31 -7.82 12.48
C THR A 117 13.23 -6.67 13.48
N GLU A 118 12.86 -5.50 13.00
CA GLU A 118 12.73 -4.27 13.80
C GLU A 118 11.54 -3.46 13.29
N TRP A 119 10.70 -2.96 14.20
CA TRP A 119 9.62 -2.04 13.87
C TRP A 119 10.09 -0.59 14.01
N ILE A 120 9.97 0.17 12.93
CA ILE A 120 10.33 1.60 12.87
C ILE A 120 9.06 2.41 12.66
N GLN A 121 8.90 3.50 13.39
CA GLN A 121 7.85 4.49 13.11
C GLN A 121 8.39 5.52 12.12
N HIS A 122 7.62 5.80 11.07
CA HIS A 122 8.00 6.76 10.04
C HIS A 122 6.82 7.67 9.71
N PRO A 123 6.87 8.96 10.08
CA PRO A 123 5.85 9.91 9.67
C PRO A 123 6.02 10.26 8.19
N LEU A 124 4.93 10.27 7.44
CA LEU A 124 4.86 10.79 6.08
C LEU A 124 4.04 12.08 6.12
N ASN A 125 4.65 13.20 5.76
CA ASN A 125 3.93 14.47 5.62
C ASN A 125 2.83 14.36 4.56
N ALA A 126 1.78 15.17 4.69
CA ALA A 126 0.74 15.26 3.68
C ALA A 126 1.34 15.47 2.28
N LEU A 127 1.00 14.59 1.35
CA LEU A 127 1.50 14.62 -0.03
C LEU A 127 0.89 15.76 -0.84
N GLY A 128 -0.32 16.17 -0.46
CA GLY A 128 -1.18 17.03 -1.26
C GLY A 128 -1.97 16.22 -2.29
N LEU A 129 -3.21 16.65 -2.52
CA LEU A 129 -4.17 15.97 -3.38
C LEU A 129 -3.65 15.75 -4.82
N SER A 130 -2.99 16.74 -5.41
CA SER A 130 -2.50 16.63 -6.79
C SER A 130 -1.36 15.61 -6.93
N ALA A 131 -0.39 15.63 -6.01
CA ALA A 131 0.72 14.67 -6.03
C ALA A 131 0.23 13.24 -5.74
N TRP A 132 -0.67 13.10 -4.76
CA TRP A 132 -1.36 11.85 -4.48
C TRP A 132 -2.14 11.34 -5.69
N GLY A 133 -2.91 12.21 -6.37
CA GLY A 133 -3.68 11.85 -7.56
C GLY A 133 -2.79 11.31 -8.68
N ASN A 134 -1.69 12.01 -8.99
CA ASN A 134 -0.74 11.56 -10.01
C ASN A 134 -0.08 10.21 -9.67
N SER A 135 0.21 9.96 -8.38
CA SER A 135 0.84 8.73 -7.93
C SER A 135 -0.15 7.55 -7.95
N ILE A 136 -1.35 7.74 -7.42
CA ILE A 136 -2.29 6.64 -7.13
C ILE A 136 -3.29 6.39 -8.27
N LEU A 137 -3.78 7.45 -8.91
CA LEU A 137 -4.73 7.35 -10.02
C LEU A 137 -4.02 7.20 -11.37
N GLY A 138 -2.71 7.48 -11.41
CA GLY A 138 -1.90 7.43 -12.62
C GLY A 138 -2.05 8.67 -13.49
N ALA A 139 -2.06 8.47 -14.81
CA ALA A 139 -2.09 9.56 -15.78
C ALA A 139 -3.40 10.36 -15.69
N VAL A 140 -3.24 11.70 -15.69
CA VAL A 140 -4.36 12.63 -15.78
C VAL A 140 -5.04 12.45 -17.15
N SER A 141 -6.38 12.45 -17.16
CA SER A 141 -7.16 12.42 -18.40
C SER A 141 -7.09 13.77 -19.12
N ASN A 142 -7.26 14.84 -18.35
CA ASN A 142 -7.19 16.22 -18.81
C ASN A 142 -6.63 17.13 -17.70
N ASP A 143 -5.55 17.86 -18.02
CA ASP A 143 -4.89 18.79 -17.08
C ASP A 143 -5.75 20.02 -16.71
N SER A 144 -6.80 20.30 -17.48
CA SER A 144 -7.71 21.44 -17.27
C SER A 144 -9.15 21.08 -17.66
N GLY A 145 -9.74 20.16 -16.89
CA GLY A 145 -11.11 19.67 -17.06
C GLY A 145 -12.14 20.34 -16.15
N THR A 146 -13.36 19.78 -16.14
CA THR A 146 -14.40 20.08 -15.15
C THR A 146 -14.70 18.82 -14.37
N CYS A 147 -14.62 18.88 -13.04
CA CYS A 147 -14.89 17.72 -12.19
C CYS A 147 -16.38 17.38 -12.17
N GLY A 148 -16.74 16.13 -12.50
CA GLY A 148 -18.13 15.65 -12.44
C GLY A 148 -18.73 15.67 -11.03
N GLY A 149 -17.90 15.53 -9.99
CA GLY A 149 -18.34 15.49 -8.60
C GLY A 149 -18.59 16.87 -7.99
N CYS A 150 -17.60 17.77 -8.04
CA CYS A 150 -17.69 19.10 -7.40
C CYS A 150 -17.93 20.27 -8.37
N GLN A 151 -17.99 20.01 -9.69
CA GLN A 151 -18.18 21.03 -10.74
C GLN A 151 -17.09 22.11 -10.80
N GLU A 152 -15.95 21.89 -10.13
CA GLU A 152 -14.78 22.75 -10.21
C GLU A 152 -14.18 22.69 -11.61
N LYS A 153 -13.82 23.86 -12.16
CA LYS A 153 -13.37 24.03 -13.55
C LYS A 153 -11.89 24.35 -13.58
N ALA A 154 -11.26 24.06 -14.72
CA ALA A 154 -9.84 24.31 -14.97
C ALA A 154 -8.93 23.61 -13.94
N VAL A 155 -9.29 22.38 -13.58
CA VAL A 155 -8.52 21.52 -12.66
C VAL A 155 -8.11 20.23 -13.36
N PRO A 156 -6.99 19.60 -12.94
CA PRO A 156 -6.66 18.25 -13.38
C PRO A 156 -7.76 17.25 -13.00
N VAL A 157 -8.13 16.40 -13.95
CA VAL A 157 -9.15 15.37 -13.76
C VAL A 157 -8.67 14.00 -14.22
N TRP A 158 -9.10 12.96 -13.49
CA TRP A 158 -8.83 11.57 -13.77
C TRP A 158 -10.13 10.86 -14.13
N GLN A 159 -10.06 10.06 -15.19
CA GLN A 159 -11.19 9.31 -15.70
C GLN A 159 -11.44 8.06 -14.85
N SER A 160 -12.71 7.83 -14.54
CA SER A 160 -13.18 6.63 -13.84
C SER A 160 -13.28 5.41 -14.75
N GLY A 161 -13.44 4.24 -14.15
CA GLY A 161 -13.68 2.99 -14.86
C GLY A 161 -15.02 2.97 -15.62
N ALA A 162 -15.22 1.92 -16.43
CA ALA A 162 -16.44 1.76 -17.21
C ALA A 162 -17.70 1.61 -16.32
N GLU A 163 -17.52 1.06 -15.12
CA GLU A 163 -18.54 0.90 -14.09
C GLU A 163 -19.08 2.24 -13.56
N PHE A 164 -18.36 3.35 -13.77
CA PHE A 164 -18.76 4.71 -13.43
C PHE A 164 -18.93 5.59 -14.68
N ALA A 165 -19.34 4.98 -15.79
CA ALA A 165 -19.60 5.65 -17.06
C ALA A 165 -18.43 6.48 -17.63
N LYS A 166 -17.19 6.22 -17.17
CA LYS A 166 -15.98 6.96 -17.56
C LYS A 166 -16.05 8.46 -17.29
N GLU A 167 -16.77 8.86 -16.24
CA GLU A 167 -16.80 10.24 -15.77
C GLU A 167 -15.44 10.70 -15.24
N GLU A 168 -15.18 12.01 -15.32
CA GLU A 168 -13.92 12.64 -14.92
C GLU A 168 -14.06 13.34 -13.57
N TYR A 169 -13.14 13.07 -12.64
CA TYR A 169 -13.17 13.67 -11.30
C TYR A 169 -11.81 14.26 -10.94
N CYS A 170 -11.80 15.36 -10.18
CA CYS A 170 -10.57 15.90 -9.62
C CYS A 170 -10.05 15.04 -8.47
N ALA A 171 -8.78 15.23 -8.09
CA ALA A 171 -8.13 14.45 -7.03
C ALA A 171 -8.88 14.50 -5.69
N LYS A 172 -9.51 15.64 -5.36
CA LYS A 172 -10.31 15.80 -4.13
C LYS A 172 -11.50 14.85 -4.10
N CYS A 173 -12.28 14.79 -5.18
CA CYS A 173 -13.45 13.91 -5.26
C CYS A 173 -13.03 12.43 -5.26
N TRP A 174 -11.96 12.07 -5.95
CA TRP A 174 -11.38 10.73 -5.87
C TRP A 174 -10.93 10.36 -4.46
N ASN A 175 -10.25 11.28 -3.77
CA ASN A 175 -9.80 11.06 -2.41
C ASN A 175 -10.98 10.84 -1.45
N GLN A 176 -12.02 11.67 -1.55
CA GLN A 176 -13.24 11.51 -0.75
C GLN A 176 -13.94 10.17 -1.02
N PHE A 177 -14.05 9.78 -2.28
CA PHE A 177 -14.61 8.48 -2.67
C PHE A 177 -13.79 7.33 -2.07
N PHE A 178 -12.46 7.35 -2.22
CA PHE A 178 -11.61 6.31 -1.65
C PHE A 178 -11.58 6.33 -0.12
N MET A 179 -11.75 7.47 0.55
CA MET A 179 -11.89 7.50 2.00
C MET A 179 -13.11 6.68 2.45
N GLN A 180 -14.23 6.82 1.75
CA GLN A 180 -15.48 6.09 2.06
C GLN A 180 -15.38 4.58 1.76
N CYS A 181 -14.59 4.20 0.76
CA CYS A 181 -14.43 2.80 0.35
C CYS A 181 -13.15 2.13 0.91
N SER A 182 -12.30 2.88 1.61
CA SER A 182 -11.05 2.36 2.14
C SER A 182 -11.29 1.40 3.30
N LYS A 183 -10.42 0.40 3.40
CA LYS A 183 -10.38 -0.47 4.58
C LYS A 183 -9.53 0.17 5.66
N ARG A 184 -9.79 -0.10 6.94
CA ARG A 184 -8.92 0.43 8.00
C ARG A 184 -7.57 -0.26 8.00
N SER A 185 -7.55 -1.55 7.63
CA SER A 185 -6.37 -2.39 7.59
C SER A 185 -6.40 -3.37 6.42
N LEU A 186 -5.26 -3.94 6.06
CA LEU A 186 -5.14 -5.00 5.06
C LEU A 186 -5.76 -6.31 5.55
N HIS A 187 -5.65 -6.59 6.86
CA HIS A 187 -6.17 -7.83 7.47
C HIS A 187 -7.70 -7.81 7.69
N GLU A 188 -8.37 -6.66 7.55
CA GLU A 188 -9.82 -6.57 7.63
C GLU A 188 -10.51 -7.04 6.32
N ASN A 189 -11.32 -8.09 6.44
CA ASN A 189 -12.21 -8.55 5.37
C ASN A 189 -13.47 -7.68 5.32
N THR A 190 -13.35 -6.46 4.79
CA THR A 190 -14.53 -5.64 4.45
C THR A 190 -14.48 -5.22 3.00
N TRP A 191 -14.97 -6.09 2.11
CA TRP A 191 -15.55 -5.63 0.86
C TRP A 191 -17.02 -6.04 0.88
N ASP A 192 -17.87 -5.17 1.45
CA ASP A 192 -19.31 -5.23 1.20
C ASP A 192 -19.57 -4.36 -0.04
N GLY A 193 -19.71 -5.00 -1.20
CA GLY A 193 -19.86 -4.34 -2.50
C GLY A 193 -21.17 -3.56 -2.68
N ALA A 194 -21.87 -3.24 -1.60
CA ALA A 194 -23.22 -2.67 -1.59
C ALA A 194 -23.26 -1.13 -1.49
N SER A 195 -22.15 -0.46 -1.15
CA SER A 195 -22.17 0.98 -0.83
C SER A 195 -22.01 1.94 -2.02
N ALA A 196 -21.85 1.43 -3.24
CA ALA A 196 -21.58 2.27 -4.43
C ALA A 196 -22.81 3.03 -4.98
N GLN A 197 -24.00 2.92 -4.36
CA GLN A 197 -25.23 3.55 -4.87
C GLN A 197 -25.65 4.86 -4.19
N ALA A 198 -24.89 5.40 -3.23
CA ALA A 198 -25.38 6.49 -2.39
C ALA A 198 -25.08 7.94 -2.86
N VAL A 199 -24.35 8.17 -3.96
CA VAL A 199 -23.88 9.55 -4.29
C VAL A 199 -24.69 10.25 -5.40
N SER A 200 -25.72 9.62 -5.96
CA SER A 200 -26.45 10.18 -7.13
C SER A 200 -27.79 10.85 -6.81
N SER A 201 -28.15 11.09 -5.54
CA SER A 201 -29.53 11.52 -5.21
C SER A 201 -29.68 12.53 -4.10
N GLU A 202 -28.93 13.63 -4.08
CA GLU A 202 -29.35 14.86 -3.35
C GLU A 202 -28.85 16.11 -4.07
N GLY A 203 -29.69 16.68 -4.94
CA GLY A 203 -29.33 17.90 -5.69
C GLY A 203 -30.30 18.26 -6.81
N GLY A 204 -31.61 18.22 -6.54
CA GLY A 204 -32.64 18.64 -7.48
C GLY A 204 -33.88 19.13 -6.75
N ALA A 205 -33.87 20.40 -6.39
CA ALA A 205 -35.05 21.18 -6.03
C ALA A 205 -35.13 22.37 -6.97
#